data_AF-A0AA38GXG8-F1
#
_entry.id   AF-A0AA38GXG8-F1
#
_cell.length_a   1.000
_cell.length_b   1.000
_cell.length_c   1.000
_cell.angle_alpha   90.00
_cell.angle_beta   90.00
_cell.angle_gamma   90.00
#
_symmetry.space_group_name_H-M   'P 1'
#
loop_
_entity.id
_entity.type
_entity.pdbx_description
1 polymer ?
#
loop_
_entity_poly.entity_id
_entity_poly.type
_entity_poly.pdbx_seq_one_letter_code
_entity_poly.pdbx_strand_id
1 'polypeptide(L)' 'LNRQGKSCRLRWLNYLRPNVKRGRISPDEEELIIRLHKLLGNRWSLIAARLPGRTDND' A
#
# COMPACT_ATOMS: atom_id res chain seq x y z
N LEU A 1 21.51 16.85 2.57
CA LEU A 1 20.20 16.50 1.97
C LEU A 1 19.11 16.92 2.96
N ASN A 2 18.51 18.11 2.79
CA ASN A 2 17.45 18.61 3.69
C ASN A 2 16.10 18.01 3.30
N ARG A 3 15.74 16.87 3.91
CA ARG A 3 14.42 16.25 3.75
C ARG A 3 13.55 16.64 4.94
N GLN A 4 12.31 17.07 4.66
CA GLN A 4 11.32 17.29 5.72
C GLN A 4 10.89 15.96 6.34
N GLY A 5 10.59 15.95 7.64
CA GLY A 5 10.21 14.73 8.37
C GLY A 5 9.07 13.94 7.72
N LYS A 6 8.08 14.64 7.13
CA LYS A 6 6.98 14.02 6.38
C LYS A 6 7.47 13.21 5.17
N SER A 7 8.44 13.73 4.42
CA SER A 7 9.02 13.05 3.25
C SER A 7 9.81 11.81 3.66
N CYS A 8 10.61 11.91 4.73
CA CYS A 8 11.34 10.76 5.29
C CYS A 8 10.38 9.67 5.75
N ARG A 9 9.32 10.04 6.48
CA ARG A 9 8.30 9.09 6.95
C ARG A 9 7.59 8.38 5.80
N LEU A 10 7.15 9.12 4.78
CA LEU A 10 6.47 8.54 3.62
C LEU A 10 7.38 7.56 2.87
N ARG A 11 8.66 7.94 2.70
CA ARG A 11 9.65 7.06 2.05
C ARG A 11 9.89 5.78 2.84
N TRP A 12 9.94 5.86 4.17
CA TRP A 12 10.05 4.68 5.01
C TRP A 12 8.85 3.76 4.86
N LEU A 13 7.64 4.31 5.01
CA LEU A 13 6.40 3.53 5.01
C LEU A 13 6.12 2.85 3.67
N ASN A 14 6.34 3.56 2.56
CA ASN A 14 5.95 3.08 1.23
C ASN A 14 7.06 2.32 0.50
N TYR A 15 8.32 2.50 0.88
CA TYR A 15 9.43 1.93 0.11
C TYR A 15 10.46 1.23 0.96
N LEU A 16 10.98 1.84 2.03
CA LEU A 16 12.16 1.31 2.72
C LEU A 16 11.85 0.24 3.77
N ARG A 17 10.62 0.16 4.29
CA ARG A 17 10.23 -0.85 5.27
C ARG A 17 10.42 -2.26 4.68
N PRO A 18 11.08 -3.21 5.38
CA PRO A 18 11.44 -4.52 4.83
C PRO A 18 10.27 -5.36 4.30
N ASN A 19 9.08 -5.18 4.88
CA ASN A 19 7.91 -6.00 4.56
C ASN A 19 7.07 -5.45 3.40
N VAL A 20 7.53 -4.39 2.71
CA VAL A 20 6.81 -3.82 1.57
C VAL A 20 7.21 -4.59 0.30
N LYS A 21 6.23 -5.23 -0.32
CA LYS A 21 6.39 -5.92 -1.61
C LYS A 21 6.61 -4.89 -2.71
N ARG A 22 7.69 -5.04 -3.45
CA ARG A 22 8.03 -4.20 -4.60
C ARG A 22 7.88 -5.05 -5.86
N GLY A 23 6.89 -4.74 -6.68
CA GLY A 23 6.61 -5.52 -7.88
C GLY A 23 5.16 -5.37 -8.33
N ARG A 24 4.83 -5.98 -9.49
CA ARG A 24 3.48 -5.95 -10.05
C ARG A 24 2.47 -6.53 -9.07
N ILE A 25 1.26 -5.98 -9.07
CA ILE A 25 0.11 -6.56 -8.39
C ILE A 25 -0.21 -7.88 -9.12
N SER A 26 -0.29 -8.97 -8.36
CA SER A 26 -0.69 -10.28 -8.90
C SER A 26 -2.20 -10.29 -9.22
N PRO A 27 -2.66 -11.13 -10.16
CA PRO A 27 -4.08 -11.21 -10.49
C PRO A 27 -4.98 -11.48 -9.27
N ASP A 28 -4.50 -12.29 -8.32
CA ASP A 28 -5.23 -12.58 -7.08
C ASP A 28 -5.35 -11.34 -6.17
N GLU A 29 -4.28 -10.55 -6.07
CA GLU A 29 -4.29 -9.28 -5.34
C GLU A 29 -5.26 -8.29 -6.01
N GLU A 30 -5.28 -8.23 -7.35
CA GLU A 30 -6.19 -7.37 -8.11
C GLU A 30 -7.66 -7.74 -7.90
N GLU A 31 -8.00 -9.03 -7.96
CA GLU A 31 -9.36 -9.51 -7.68
C GLU A 31 -9.79 -9.20 -6.24
N LEU A 32 -8.87 -9.34 -5.28
CA LEU A 32 -9.12 -8.98 -3.88
C LEU A 32 -9.31 -7.47 -3.72
N ILE A 33 -8.49 -6.64 -4.38
CA ILE A 33 -8.65 -5.17 -4.37
C ILE A 33 -10.02 -4.78 -4.90
N ILE A 34 -10.45 -5.34 -6.03
CA ILE A 34 -11.77 -5.05 -6.62
C ILE A 34 -12.89 -5.44 -5.66
N ARG A 35 -12.84 -6.63 -5.04
CA ARG A 35 -13.83 -7.07 -4.06
C ARG A 35 -13.89 -6.17 -2.83
N LEU A 36 -12.73 -5.82 -2.28
CA LEU A 36 -12.63 -4.96 -1.10
C LEU A 36 -13.06 -3.52 -1.42
N HIS A 37 -12.76 -3.01 -2.61
CA HIS A 37 -13.22 -1.70 -3.07
C HIS A 37 -14.74 -1.64 -3.22
N LYS A 38 -15.36 -2.69 -3.79
CA LYS A 38 -16.84 -2.80 -3.84
C LYS A 38 -17.47 -2.78 -2.44
N LEU A 39 -16.83 -3.41 -1.46
CA LEU A 39 -17.34 -3.50 -0.08
C LEU A 39 -17.07 -2.22 0.74
N LEU A 40 -15.89 -1.63 0.58
CA LEU A 40 -15.38 -0.59 1.47
C LEU A 40 -15.33 0.80 0.82
N GLY A 41 -15.50 0.91 -0.50
CA GLY A 41 -15.28 2.13 -1.26
C GLY A 41 -13.81 2.57 -1.24
N ASN A 42 -13.57 3.88 -1.31
CA ASN A 42 -12.23 4.47 -1.42
C ASN A 42 -11.41 4.48 -0.10
N ARG A 43 -11.64 3.52 0.80
CA ARG A 43 -10.94 3.41 2.08
C ARG A 43 -9.61 2.66 1.92
N TRP A 44 -8.68 3.22 1.14
CA TRP A 44 -7.44 2.56 0.74
C TRP A 44 -6.55 2.08 1.89
N SER A 45 -6.42 2.86 2.97
CA SER A 45 -5.65 2.40 4.14
C SER A 45 -6.24 1.13 4.78
N LEU A 46 -7.56 0.94 4.69
CA LEU A 46 -8.24 -0.26 5.20
C LEU A 46 -8.19 -1.44 4.21
N ILE A 47 -8.11 -1.15 2.91
CA ILE A 47 -7.89 -2.15 1.86
C ILE A 47 -6.46 -2.68 1.93
N ALA A 48 -5.46 -1.78 2.00
CA ALA A 48 -4.05 -2.12 2.12
C ALA A 48 -3.74 -2.93 3.38
N ALA A 49 -4.43 -2.68 4.50
CA ALA A 49 -4.31 -3.48 5.71
C ALA A 49 -4.69 -4.97 5.52
N ARG A 50 -5.47 -5.29 4.49
CA ARG A 50 -5.85 -6.67 4.12
C ARG A 50 -4.99 -7.27 3.01
N LEU A 51 -4.01 -6.52 2.49
CA LEU A 51 -3.10 -6.95 1.43
C LEU A 51 -1.67 -7.04 2.00
N PRO A 52 -1.23 -8.24 2.44
CA PRO A 52 0.06 -8.39 3.12
C PRO A 52 1.22 -7.87 2.27
N GLY A 53 1.88 -6.85 2.81
CA GLY A 53 3.04 -6.20 2.20
C GLY A 53 2.71 -5.18 1.11
N ARG A 54 1.43 -4.86 0.84
CA ARG A 54 1.04 -3.73 0.00
C ARG A 54 0.75 -2.50 0.84
N THR A 55 0.93 -1.33 0.27
CA THR A 55 0.61 -0.05 0.91
C THR A 55 -0.57 0.62 0.22
N ASP A 56 -1.12 1.66 0.82
CA ASP A 56 -2.22 2.44 0.26
C ASP A 56 -1.79 3.42 -0.85
N ASN A 57 -0.48 3.45 -1.17
CA ASN A 57 0.10 4.27 -2.23
C ASN A 57 0.61 3.45 -3.43
N ASP A 58 0.36 2.13 -3.45
CA ASP A 58 0.62 1.26 -4.60
C ASP A 58 -0.62 1.19 -5.50
#